data_AF-A0A803MWR6-F1
#
_entry.id   AF-A0A803MWR6-F1
#
_cell.length_a   1.000
_cell.length_b   1.000
_cell.length_c   1.000
_cell.angle_alpha   90.00
_cell.angle_beta   90.00
_cell.angle_gamma   90.00
#
_symmetry.space_group_name_H-M   'P 1'
#
loop_
_entity.id
_entity.type
_entity.pdbx_description
1 polymer ?
#
loop_
_entity_poly.entity_id
_entity_poly.type
_entity_poly.pdbx_seq_one_letter_code
_entity_poly.pdbx_strand_id
1 'polypeptide(L)'
;MDIDYAIRKDEPPAITKTSTQDAISLYEKWERSNRLSVMFIKTKICASIRGSVDKHTNNVKEHIKAIDEQFATSDKALASTLIMQFSSMRLTETNGVRDYIMCMSDMAAQLKDLEVTISDSF
;
A
#
# COMPACT_ATOMS: atom_id res chain seq x y z
N MET A 1 -9.58 5.14 24.99
CA MET A 1 -10.40 5.55 23.84
C MET A 1 -10.22 4.50 22.78
N ASP A 2 -11.31 3.98 22.20
CA ASP A 2 -11.27 2.88 21.24
C ASP A 2 -10.98 3.42 19.83
N ILE A 3 -9.69 3.59 19.50
CA ILE A 3 -9.26 4.31 18.28
C ILE A 3 -9.54 3.50 17.02
N ASP A 4 -9.38 2.17 17.08
CA ASP A 4 -9.52 1.25 15.96
C ASP A 4 -10.97 0.76 15.74
N TYR A 5 -11.94 1.29 16.48
CA TYR A 5 -13.35 0.89 16.38
C TYR A 5 -13.89 0.97 14.94
N ALA A 6 -13.61 2.06 14.22
CA ALA A 6 -14.02 2.27 12.82
C ALA A 6 -13.29 1.36 11.82
N ILE A 7 -12.15 0.77 12.22
CA ILE A 7 -11.45 -0.23 11.41
C ILE A 7 -12.14 -1.60 11.56
N ARG A 8 -12.59 -1.93 12.78
CA ARG A 8 -13.22 -3.22 13.10
C ARG A 8 -14.72 -3.29 12.77
N LYS A 9 -15.41 -2.15 12.71
CA LYS A 9 -16.86 -2.06 12.49
C LYS A 9 -17.17 -1.29 11.22
N ASP A 10 -18.19 -1.74 10.51
CA ASP A 10 -18.70 -1.04 9.33
C ASP A 10 -19.34 0.29 9.70
N GLU A 11 -19.40 1.18 8.71
CA GLU A 11 -20.02 2.49 8.84
C GLU A 11 -21.48 2.34 9.27
N PRO A 12 -21.89 2.91 10.41
CA PRO A 12 -23.27 2.89 10.84
C PRO A 12 -24.16 3.66 9.85
N PRO A 13 -25.47 3.38 9.82
CA PRO A 13 -26.40 4.17 9.02
C PRO A 13 -26.31 5.66 9.37
N ALA A 14 -26.41 6.51 8.34
CA ALA A 14 -26.41 7.95 8.50
C ALA A 14 -27.53 8.39 9.46
N ILE A 15 -27.22 9.34 10.35
CA ILE A 15 -28.17 9.88 11.30
C ILE A 15 -29.30 10.60 10.56
N THR A 16 -30.54 10.27 10.89
CA THR A 16 -31.76 10.91 10.40
C THR A 16 -32.49 11.65 11.53
N LYS A 17 -33.45 12.52 11.19
CA LYS A 17 -34.26 13.28 12.18
C LYS A 17 -35.05 12.39 13.15
N THR A 18 -35.26 11.12 12.80
CA THR A 18 -35.98 10.11 13.59
C THR A 18 -35.06 9.11 14.29
N SER A 19 -33.74 9.32 14.23
CA SER A 19 -32.77 8.43 14.87
C SER A 19 -32.88 8.47 16.39
N THR A 20 -32.72 7.31 17.02
CA THR A 20 -32.70 7.20 18.48
C THR A 20 -31.39 7.76 19.04
N GLN A 21 -31.42 8.14 20.32
CA GLN A 21 -30.22 8.63 21.01
C GLN A 21 -29.05 7.63 20.93
N ASP A 22 -29.34 6.33 21.04
CA ASP A 22 -28.32 5.27 20.93
C ASP A 22 -27.70 5.20 19.53
N ALA A 23 -28.50 5.38 18.47
CA ALA A 23 -28.00 5.41 17.10
C ALA A 23 -27.07 6.61 16.86
N ILE A 24 -27.45 7.78 17.41
CA ILE A 24 -26.63 9.00 17.36
C ILE A 24 -25.29 8.76 18.08
N SER A 25 -25.32 8.25 19.31
CA SER A 25 -24.11 8.00 20.09
C SER A 25 -23.19 6.94 19.43
N LEU A 26 -23.76 5.93 18.77
CA LEU A 26 -22.99 4.92 18.05
C LEU A 26 -22.31 5.50 16.82
N TYR A 27 -23.01 6.33 16.04
CA TYR A 27 -22.43 7.04 14.90
C TYR A 27 -21.33 8.01 15.33
N GLU A 28 -21.55 8.82 16.37
CA GLU A 28 -20.53 9.75 16.89
C GLU A 28 -19.28 9.03 17.38
N LYS A 29 -19.46 7.88 18.06
CA LYS A 29 -18.33 7.03 18.49
C LYS A 29 -17.54 6.52 17.29
N TRP A 30 -18.24 6.03 16.26
CA TRP A 30 -17.61 5.54 15.03
C TRP A 30 -16.87 6.68 14.31
N GLU A 31 -17.51 7.82 14.12
CA GLU A 31 -16.95 8.97 13.40
C GLU A 31 -15.72 9.55 14.12
N ARG A 32 -15.75 9.59 15.45
CA ARG A 32 -14.58 10.00 16.24
C ARG A 32 -13.40 9.04 16.04
N SER A 33 -13.66 7.73 16.08
CA SER A 33 -12.64 6.71 15.86
C SER A 33 -12.08 6.75 14.44
N ASN A 34 -12.95 6.94 13.45
CA ASN A 34 -12.63 7.10 12.04
C ASN A 34 -11.65 8.26 11.82
N ARG A 35 -12.02 9.47 12.28
CA ARG A 35 -11.18 10.68 12.15
C ARG A 35 -9.82 10.53 12.84
N LEU A 36 -9.80 9.97 14.05
CA LEU A 36 -8.55 9.77 14.80
C LEU A 36 -7.63 8.77 14.12
N SER A 37 -8.18 7.67 13.60
CA SER A 37 -7.39 6.66 12.89
C SER A 37 -6.78 7.23 11.61
N VAL A 38 -7.56 7.97 10.80
CA VAL A 38 -7.05 8.63 9.60
C VAL A 38 -5.91 9.61 9.96
N MET A 39 -6.10 10.46 10.96
CA MET A 39 -5.04 11.37 11.42
C MET A 39 -3.79 10.62 11.86
N PHE A 40 -3.93 9.56 12.65
CA PHE A 40 -2.81 8.75 13.11
C PHE A 40 -2.05 8.12 11.94
N ILE A 41 -2.76 7.47 11.03
CA ILE A 41 -2.19 6.85 9.82
C ILE A 41 -1.43 7.90 9.00
N LYS A 42 -2.03 9.07 8.74
CA LYS A 42 -1.37 10.16 8.01
C LYS A 42 -0.07 10.63 8.66
N THR A 43 0.06 10.58 9.99
CA THR A 43 1.34 10.93 10.67
C THR A 43 2.44 9.88 10.50
N LYS A 44 2.07 8.63 10.19
CA LYS A 44 3.02 7.50 10.08
C LYS A 44 3.43 7.18 8.65
N ILE A 45 2.63 7.59 7.66
CA ILE A 45 2.96 7.39 6.24
C ILE A 45 4.12 8.30 5.80
N CYS A 46 5.05 7.75 5.02
CA CYS A 46 6.13 8.49 4.39
C CYS A 46 5.61 9.58 3.44
N ALA A 47 6.31 10.71 3.36
CA ALA A 47 5.91 11.86 2.54
C ALA A 47 5.76 11.51 1.04
N SER A 48 6.53 10.55 0.53
CA SER A 48 6.46 10.05 -0.85
C SER A 48 5.11 9.41 -1.22
N ILE A 49 4.41 8.83 -0.24
CA ILE A 49 3.14 8.12 -0.44
C ILE A 49 1.95 9.02 -0.05
N ARG A 50 2.17 9.96 0.88
CA ARG A 50 1.13 10.85 1.42
C ARG A 50 0.35 11.57 0.31
N GLY A 51 1.03 12.14 -0.69
CA GLY A 51 0.38 12.88 -1.78
C GLY A 51 -0.55 12.04 -2.66
N SER A 52 -0.23 10.76 -2.86
CA SER A 52 -1.04 9.85 -3.67
C SER A 52 -2.30 9.37 -2.92
N VAL A 53 -2.22 9.24 -1.60
CA VAL A 53 -3.29 8.69 -0.74
C VAL A 53 -4.22 9.76 -0.18
N ASP A 54 -3.76 11.02 -0.10
CA ASP A 54 -4.48 12.13 0.56
C ASP A 54 -5.85 12.49 -0.04
N LYS A 55 -6.22 11.94 -1.21
CA LYS A 55 -7.54 12.13 -1.84
C LYS A 55 -8.66 11.33 -1.14
N HIS A 56 -8.32 10.31 -0.35
CA HIS A 56 -9.28 9.38 0.27
C HIS A 56 -9.39 9.67 1.78
N THR A 57 -10.21 10.63 2.18
CA THR A 57 -10.10 11.21 3.54
C THR A 57 -11.21 10.89 4.52
N ASN A 58 -12.37 10.43 4.05
CA ASN A 58 -13.56 10.44 4.90
C ASN A 58 -13.78 9.12 5.64
N ASN A 59 -13.22 8.01 5.17
CA ASN A 59 -13.36 6.71 5.80
C ASN A 59 -11.98 6.04 5.96
N VAL A 60 -11.66 5.60 7.17
CA VAL A 60 -10.38 4.96 7.51
C VAL A 60 -10.14 3.68 6.71
N LYS A 61 -11.18 2.90 6.42
CA LYS A 61 -11.05 1.67 5.63
C LYS A 61 -10.70 1.99 4.17
N GLU A 62 -11.34 3.01 3.60
CA GLU A 62 -11.00 3.49 2.25
C GLU A 62 -9.58 4.05 2.21
N HIS A 63 -9.18 4.79 3.24
CA HIS A 63 -7.82 5.32 3.34
C HIS A 63 -6.78 4.18 3.43
N ILE A 64 -7.04 3.10 4.17
CA ILE A 64 -6.16 1.93 4.22
C ILE A 64 -6.11 1.24 2.84
N LYS A 65 -7.27 1.04 2.20
CA LYS A 65 -7.36 0.44 0.86
C LYS A 65 -6.55 1.22 -0.18
N ALA A 66 -6.62 2.56 -0.15
CA ALA A 66 -5.85 3.41 -1.05
C ALA A 66 -4.33 3.31 -0.81
N ILE A 67 -3.90 3.09 0.43
CA ILE A 67 -2.48 2.81 0.75
C ILE A 67 -2.08 1.48 0.11
N ASP A 68 -2.85 0.42 0.33
CA ASP A 68 -2.57 -0.91 -0.20
C ASP A 68 -2.48 -0.89 -1.74
N GLU A 69 -3.42 -0.19 -2.40
CA GLU A 69 -3.41 -0.01 -3.86
C GLU A 69 -2.18 0.76 -4.37
N GLN A 70 -1.73 1.77 -3.61
CA GLN A 70 -0.53 2.53 -3.95
C GLN A 70 0.74 1.69 -3.82
N PHE A 71 0.84 0.82 -2.81
CA PHE A 71 1.95 -0.13 -2.67
C PHE A 71 1.94 -1.17 -3.77
N ALA A 72 0.79 -1.79 -4.06
CA ALA A 72 0.67 -2.74 -5.16
C ALA A 72 1.07 -2.14 -6.52
N THR A 73 0.73 -0.86 -6.75
CA THR A 73 1.15 -0.13 -7.96
C THR A 73 2.66 0.10 -7.98
N SER A 74 3.24 0.49 -6.85
CA SER A 74 4.68 0.70 -6.71
C SER A 74 5.47 -0.58 -6.96
N ASP A 75 5.06 -1.69 -6.35
CA ASP A 75 5.69 -2.99 -6.49
C ASP A 75 5.65 -3.49 -7.94
N LYS A 76 4.51 -3.30 -8.62
CA LYS A 76 4.37 -3.62 -10.04
C LYS A 76 5.28 -2.76 -10.94
N ALA A 77 5.43 -1.48 -10.63
CA ALA A 77 6.34 -0.59 -11.36
C ALA A 77 7.81 -0.98 -11.14
N LEU A 78 8.17 -1.35 -9.91
CA LEU A 78 9.49 -1.87 -9.56
C LEU A 78 9.78 -3.18 -10.30
N ALA A 79 8.86 -4.15 -10.25
CA ALA A 79 8.96 -5.41 -10.99
C ALA A 79 9.15 -5.18 -12.49
N SER A 80 8.38 -4.27 -13.09
CA SER A 80 8.50 -3.93 -14.51
C SER A 80 9.88 -3.35 -14.85
N THR A 81 10.41 -2.49 -13.98
CA THR A 81 11.75 -1.91 -14.13
C THR A 81 12.83 -2.99 -14.04
N LEU A 82 12.75 -3.86 -13.03
CA LEU A 82 13.68 -4.97 -12.84
C LEU A 82 13.65 -5.95 -14.02
N ILE A 83 12.47 -6.33 -14.54
CA ILE A 83 12.33 -7.18 -15.73
C ILE A 83 13.00 -6.52 -16.95
N MET A 84 12.77 -5.22 -17.15
CA MET A 84 13.37 -4.48 -18.27
C MET A 84 14.90 -4.45 -18.15
N GLN A 85 15.43 -4.20 -16.95
CA GLN A 85 16.87 -4.23 -16.70
C GLN A 85 17.44 -5.64 -16.90
N PHE A 86 16.84 -6.65 -16.29
CA PHE A 86 17.23 -8.06 -16.41
C PHE A 86 17.26 -8.53 -17.87
N SER A 87 16.25 -8.17 -18.67
CA SER A 87 16.15 -8.57 -20.09
C SER A 87 17.13 -7.83 -21.00
N SER A 88 17.53 -6.62 -20.63
CA SER A 88 18.45 -5.79 -21.41
C SER A 88 19.91 -5.92 -20.98
N MET A 89 20.18 -6.50 -19.81
CA MET A 89 21.51 -6.63 -19.27
C MET A 89 22.33 -7.67 -20.05
N ARG A 90 23.41 -7.20 -20.68
CA ARG A 90 24.37 -8.02 -21.42
C ARG A 90 25.71 -8.02 -20.72
N LEU A 91 26.42 -9.14 -20.78
CA LEU A 91 27.83 -9.18 -20.43
C LEU A 91 28.60 -8.29 -21.42
N THR A 92 29.31 -7.29 -20.91
CA THR A 92 30.15 -6.38 -21.69
C THR A 92 31.63 -6.63 -21.38
N GLU A 93 32.53 -6.17 -22.25
CA GLU A 93 33.98 -6.28 -22.02
C GLU A 93 34.46 -5.52 -20.77
N THR A 94 33.67 -4.53 -20.32
CA THR A 94 33.97 -3.69 -19.15
C THR A 94 33.47 -4.27 -17.84
N ASN A 95 32.47 -5.15 -17.86
CA ASN A 95 31.90 -5.75 -16.66
C ASN A 95 32.46 -7.17 -16.48
N GLY A 96 33.09 -7.42 -15.34
CA GLY A 96 33.58 -8.75 -15.02
C GLY A 96 32.42 -9.76 -14.97
N VAL A 97 32.68 -11.02 -15.37
CA VAL A 97 31.71 -12.11 -15.31
C VAL A 97 31.09 -12.26 -13.91
N ARG A 98 31.90 -12.07 -12.86
CA ARG A 98 31.45 -12.11 -11.47
C ARG A 98 30.41 -11.03 -11.16
N ASP A 99 30.65 -9.81 -11.59
CA ASP A 99 29.76 -8.67 -11.32
C ASP A 99 28.46 -8.83 -12.11
N TYR A 100 28.53 -9.31 -13.35
CA TYR A 100 27.37 -9.66 -14.14
C TYR A 100 26.50 -10.73 -13.45
N ILE A 101 27.09 -11.84 -13.00
CA ILE A 101 26.37 -12.90 -12.28
C ILE A 101 25.75 -12.37 -10.99
N MET A 102 26.48 -11.55 -10.23
CA MET A 102 26.00 -10.97 -8.98
C MET A 102 24.79 -10.08 -9.22
N CYS A 103 24.85 -9.16 -10.18
CA CYS A 103 23.72 -8.29 -10.52
C CYS A 103 22.51 -9.07 -11.04
N MET A 104 22.71 -10.05 -11.91
CA MET A 104 21.60 -10.90 -12.41
C MET A 104 20.95 -11.69 -11.27
N SER A 105 21.76 -12.25 -10.36
CA SER A 105 21.26 -13.02 -9.21
C SER A 105 20.50 -12.13 -8.22
N ASP A 106 21.00 -10.93 -7.97
CA ASP A 106 20.35 -9.94 -7.11
C ASP A 106 18.99 -9.50 -7.68
N MET A 107 18.93 -9.15 -8.97
CA MET A 107 17.67 -8.83 -9.64
C MET A 107 16.68 -10.01 -9.62
N ALA A 108 17.15 -11.24 -9.80
CA ALA A 108 16.32 -12.42 -9.72
C ALA A 108 15.75 -12.65 -8.31
N ALA A 109 16.56 -12.41 -7.26
CA ALA A 109 16.10 -12.47 -5.88
C ALA A 109 15.05 -11.40 -5.59
N GLN A 110 15.28 -10.15 -6.00
CA GLN A 110 14.31 -9.06 -5.85
C GLN A 110 12.99 -9.35 -6.58
N LEU A 111 13.03 -9.91 -7.79
CA LEU A 111 11.83 -10.30 -8.53
C LEU A 111 11.05 -11.42 -7.83
N LYS A 112 11.76 -12.38 -7.22
CA LYS A 112 11.14 -13.44 -6.43
C LYS A 112 10.45 -12.89 -5.18
N ASP A 113 11.03 -11.91 -4.51
CA ASP A 113 10.42 -11.23 -3.35
C ASP A 113 9.15 -10.46 -3.75
N LEU A 114 9.06 -10.02 -5.01
CA LEU A 114 7.86 -9.42 -5.63
C LEU A 114 6.88 -10.46 -6.19
N GLU A 115 7.05 -11.74 -5.83
CA GLU A 115 6.26 -12.89 -6.32
C GLU A 115 6.28 -13.07 -7.85
N VAL A 116 7.26 -12.47 -8.54
CA VAL A 116 7.47 -12.67 -9.98
C VAL A 116 8.34 -13.91 -10.18
N THR A 117 7.75 -14.94 -10.78
CA THR A 117 8.48 -16.16 -11.10
C THR A 117 9.28 -15.96 -12.38
N ILE A 118 10.60 -16.03 -12.27
CA ILE A 118 11.49 -16.15 -13.43
C ILE A 118 11.56 -17.63 -13.77
N SER A 119 11.02 -18.01 -14.93
CA SER A 119 11.11 -19.37 -15.45
C SER A 119 12.53 -19.62 -15.98
N ASP A 120 13.14 -20.74 -15.61
CA ASP A 120 14.40 -21.24 -16.18
C ASP A 120 14.24 -21.77 -17.62
N SER A 121 13.16 -21.41 -18.31
CA SER A 121 12.91 -21.86 -19.67
C SER A 121 13.89 -21.17 -20.64
N PHE A 122 14.95 -21.91 -20.95
CA PHE A 122 15.85 -21.75 -22.09
C PHE A 122 15.29 -22.45 -23.33
#